data_AF-A0A942H1A7-F1
#
_entry.id   AF-A0A942H1A7-F1
#
_cell.length_a   1.000
_cell.length_b   1.000
_cell.length_c   1.000
_cell.angle_alpha   90.00
_cell.angle_beta   90.00
_cell.angle_gamma   90.00
#
_symmetry.space_group_name_H-M   'P 1'
#
loop_
_entity.id
_entity.type
_entity.pdbx_description
1 polymer ?
#
loop_
_entity_poly.entity_id
_entity_poly.type
_entity_poly.pdbx_seq_one_letter_code
_entity_poly.pdbx_strand_id
1 'polypeptide(L)'
;MRIQEMRSGLAHFPKRVDEIDIDEIFRRVMAEPGQPELAALSDLEEARWSVVSFSGLEAGGLTYKQATALIDELEKHDISGLCIVTDEAAQRGTN
;
A
#
# COMPACT_ATOMS: atom_id res chain seq x y z
N MET A 1 54.30 7.00 10.34
CA MET A 1 53.06 6.55 9.67
C MET A 1 52.12 6.04 10.76
N ARG A 2 51.04 6.77 11.07
CA ARG A 2 50.09 6.43 12.14
C ARG A 2 48.74 6.14 11.48
N ILE A 3 48.23 4.92 11.65
CA ILE A 3 46.91 4.53 11.16
C ILE A 3 45.92 4.90 12.25
N GLN A 4 44.91 5.68 11.89
CA GLN A 4 43.87 6.17 12.80
C GLN A 4 42.78 5.11 12.90
N GLU A 5 42.49 4.61 14.11
CA GLU A 5 41.40 3.66 14.31
C GLU A 5 40.04 4.31 14.03
N MET A 6 39.24 3.68 13.18
CA MET A 6 37.86 4.09 12.91
C MET A 6 36.96 3.53 14.02
N ARG A 7 36.39 4.40 14.86
CA ARG A 7 35.34 4.01 15.81
C ARG A 7 34.09 3.64 15.01
N SER A 8 33.71 2.37 15.02
CA SER A 8 32.42 1.91 14.48
C SER A 8 31.29 2.55 15.27
N GLY A 9 30.75 3.64 14.74
CA GLY A 9 29.55 4.30 15.25
C GLY A 9 28.30 3.65 14.67
N LEU A 10 28.04 2.38 15.01
CA LEU A 10 26.69 1.84 14.92
C LEU A 10 25.88 2.53 16.02
N ALA A 11 25.32 3.69 15.67
CA ALA A 11 24.31 4.34 16.47
C ALA A 11 23.21 3.31 16.73
N HIS A 12 23.14 2.91 17.99
CA HIS A 12 22.12 2.08 18.56
C HIS A 12 20.78 2.75 18.21
N PHE A 13 20.06 2.20 17.23
CA PHE A 13 18.66 2.60 17.00
C PHE A 13 17.88 2.11 18.20
N PRO A 14 17.34 2.98 19.08
CA PRO A 14 16.39 2.51 20.07
C PRO A 14 15.13 2.10 19.32
N LYS A 15 14.91 0.79 19.19
CA LYS A 15 13.59 0.22 18.92
C LYS A 15 12.66 0.68 20.05
N ARG A 16 11.85 1.72 19.80
CA ARG A 16 10.57 1.89 20.48
C ARG A 16 9.49 1.61 19.45
N VAL A 17 9.12 0.35 19.39
CA VAL A 17 7.82 -0.07 18.87
C VAL A 17 6.96 -0.10 20.13
N ASP A 18 6.37 1.04 20.49
CA ASP A 18 5.19 0.99 21.34
C ASP A 18 4.13 0.29 20.49
N GLU A 19 3.72 -0.91 20.92
CA GLU A 19 2.70 -1.73 20.24
C GLU A 19 1.51 -0.85 19.88
N ILE A 20 1.34 -0.60 18.59
CA ILE A 20 0.09 -0.05 18.09
C ILE A 20 -0.94 -1.14 18.35
N ASP A 21 -1.81 -0.92 19.33
CA ASP A 21 -2.91 -1.83 19.65
C ASP A 21 -3.92 -1.78 18.48
N ILE A 22 -3.67 -2.65 17.50
CA ILE A 22 -4.47 -2.78 16.28
C ILE A 22 -5.92 -3.12 16.63
N ASP A 23 -6.15 -3.84 17.73
CA ASP A 23 -7.47 -4.19 18.24
C ASP A 23 -8.24 -2.95 18.73
N GLU A 24 -7.58 -2.04 19.45
CA GLU A 24 -8.15 -0.75 19.90
C GLU A 24 -8.52 0.14 18.71
N ILE A 25 -7.64 0.22 17.69
CA ILE A 25 -7.90 0.99 16.47
C ILE A 25 -9.08 0.39 15.70
N PHE A 26 -9.08 -0.92 15.48
CA PHE A 26 -10.14 -1.62 14.77
C PHE A 26 -11.49 -1.45 15.46
N ARG A 27 -11.53 -1.57 16.79
CA ARG A 27 -12.73 -1.40 17.59
C ARG A 27 -13.29 0.02 17.48
N ARG A 28 -12.43 1.04 17.43
CA ARG A 28 -12.84 2.44 17.29
C ARG A 28 -13.41 2.76 15.91
N VAL A 29 -12.82 2.19 14.85
CA VAL A 29 -13.32 2.33 13.47
C VAL A 29 -14.68 1.64 13.30
N MET A 30 -14.86 0.47 13.93
CA MET A 30 -16.10 -0.31 13.80
C MET A 30 -17.22 0.14 14.77
N ALA A 31 -16.91 0.96 15.77
CA ALA A 31 -17.87 1.44 16.77
C ALA A 31 -18.60 2.75 16.37
N GLU A 32 -18.29 3.34 15.22
CA GLU A 32 -19.07 4.47 14.70
C GLU A 32 -20.42 3.97 14.16
N PRO A 33 -21.56 4.46 14.70
CA PRO A 33 -22.89 3.98 14.31
C PRO A 33 -23.15 4.35 12.85
N GLY A 34 -23.41 3.31 12.05
CA GLY A 34 -23.54 3.37 10.60
C GLY A 34 -24.44 4.50 10.11
N GLN A 35 -23.88 5.34 9.26
CA GLN A 35 -24.64 6.21 8.37
C GLN A 35 -25.29 5.33 7.28
N PRO A 36 -26.62 5.17 7.26
CA PRO A 36 -27.30 4.27 6.32
C PRO A 36 -27.41 4.84 4.89
N GLU A 37 -26.73 5.96 4.59
CA GLU A 37 -26.78 6.65 3.29
C GLU A 37 -25.40 6.68 2.57
N LEU A 38 -24.34 6.12 3.18
CA LEU A 38 -22.97 6.13 2.64
C LEU A 38 -22.56 4.87 1.86
N ALA A 39 -23.47 3.91 1.68
CA ALA A 39 -23.30 2.84 0.69
C ALA A 39 -23.50 3.33 -0.76
N ALA A 40 -23.91 4.60 -0.93
CA ALA A 40 -23.93 5.26 -2.21
C ALA A 40 -22.51 5.78 -2.54
N LEU A 41 -21.83 5.10 -3.48
CA LEU A 41 -20.63 5.58 -4.16
C LEU A 41 -19.35 5.67 -3.30
N SER A 42 -18.91 4.56 -2.71
CA SER A 42 -17.53 4.48 -2.21
C SER A 42 -16.56 4.69 -3.38
N ASP A 43 -15.55 5.58 -3.24
CA ASP A 43 -14.49 5.79 -4.26
C ASP A 43 -13.79 4.48 -4.69
N LEU A 44 -13.90 3.42 -3.88
CA LEU A 44 -13.39 2.09 -4.18
C LEU A 44 -14.15 1.39 -5.32
N GLU A 45 -15.43 1.72 -5.51
CA GLU A 45 -16.27 1.20 -6.60
C GLU A 45 -16.10 2.03 -7.88
N GLU A 46 -15.39 3.16 -7.83
CA GLU A 46 -15.08 3.97 -9.01
C GLU A 46 -13.98 3.30 -9.86
N ALA A 47 -14.16 3.32 -11.18
CA ALA A 47 -13.23 2.75 -12.15
C ALA A 47 -12.02 3.69 -12.39
N ARG A 48 -11.20 3.89 -11.35
CA ARG A 48 -10.07 4.84 -11.34
C ARG A 48 -8.74 4.24 -10.85
N TRP A 49 -8.72 2.93 -10.65
CA TRP A 49 -7.60 2.21 -10.05
C TRP A 49 -6.78 1.49 -11.12
N SER A 50 -5.48 1.47 -10.91
CA SER A 50 -4.47 0.82 -11.73
C SER A 50 -3.64 -0.14 -10.89
N VAL A 51 -3.28 -1.28 -11.47
CA VAL A 51 -2.28 -2.20 -10.93
C VAL A 51 -0.98 -1.99 -11.69
N VAL A 52 0.08 -1.68 -10.97
CA VAL A 52 1.43 -1.49 -11.52
C VAL A 52 2.37 -2.52 -10.92
N SER A 53 3.31 -2.99 -11.73
CA SER A 53 4.45 -3.80 -11.30
C SER A 53 5.75 -2.98 -11.41
N PHE A 54 6.88 -3.60 -11.08
CA PHE A 54 8.19 -3.00 -11.34
C PHE A 54 8.45 -2.76 -12.83
N SER A 55 7.82 -3.54 -13.72
CA SER A 55 7.99 -3.46 -15.16
C SER A 55 7.12 -2.39 -15.81
N GLY A 56 6.06 -1.94 -15.14
CA GLY A 56 5.18 -0.88 -15.64
C GLY A 56 3.73 -1.04 -15.23
N LEU A 57 2.83 -0.46 -16.04
CA LEU A 57 1.39 -0.57 -15.85
C LEU A 57 0.88 -1.92 -16.37
N GLU A 58 0.27 -2.71 -15.48
CA GLU A 58 -0.34 -4.00 -15.84
C GLU A 58 -1.77 -3.82 -16.34
N ALA A 59 -2.57 -2.99 -15.63
CA ALA A 59 -3.92 -2.62 -16.04
C ALA A 59 -4.39 -1.34 -15.31
N GLY A 60 -5.33 -0.60 -15.91
CA GLY A 60 -5.91 0.64 -15.36
C GLY A 60 -7.41 0.77 -15.62
N GLY A 61 -8.05 1.76 -14.99
CA GLY A 61 -9.50 1.96 -15.07
C GLY A 61 -10.31 0.85 -14.39
N LEU A 62 -9.76 0.26 -13.34
CA LEU A 62 -10.38 -0.80 -12.56
C LEU A 62 -11.12 -0.21 -11.36
N THR A 63 -12.13 -0.93 -10.87
CA THR A 63 -12.57 -0.78 -9.48
C THR A 63 -11.53 -1.36 -8.53
N TYR A 64 -11.52 -0.93 -7.27
CA TYR A 64 -10.57 -1.46 -6.29
C TYR A 64 -10.69 -2.98 -6.14
N LYS A 65 -11.93 -3.50 -6.15
CA LYS A 65 -12.20 -4.95 -6.10
C LYS A 65 -11.61 -5.70 -7.29
N GLN A 66 -11.70 -5.15 -8.50
CA GLN A 66 -11.08 -5.74 -9.68
C GLN A 66 -9.56 -5.66 -9.62
N ALA A 67 -9.00 -4.56 -9.11
CA ALA A 67 -7.57 -4.40 -8.93
C ALA A 67 -7.00 -5.42 -7.92
N THR A 68 -7.71 -5.69 -6.82
CA THR A 68 -7.33 -6.74 -5.86
C THR A 68 -7.35 -8.12 -6.51
N ALA A 69 -8.43 -8.46 -7.22
CA ALA A 69 -8.52 -9.74 -7.92
C ALA A 69 -7.40 -9.92 -8.96
N LEU A 70 -6.99 -8.83 -9.62
CA LEU A 70 -5.88 -8.85 -10.56
C LEU A 70 -4.53 -9.09 -9.84
N ILE A 71 -4.31 -8.48 -8.67
CA ILE A 71 -3.11 -8.78 -7.87
C ILE A 71 -3.05 -10.26 -7.51
N ASP A 72 -4.14 -10.83 -6.98
CA ASP A 72 -4.20 -12.25 -6.63
C ASP A 72 -3.85 -13.17 -7.82
N GLU A 73 -4.27 -12.81 -9.03
CA GLU A 73 -3.92 -13.56 -10.24
C GLU A 73 -2.43 -13.39 -10.61
N LEU A 74 -1.92 -12.16 -10.60
CA LEU A 74 -0.52 -11.88 -10.96
C LEU A 74 0.47 -12.47 -9.94
N GLU A 75 0.11 -12.54 -8.67
CA GLU A 75 0.89 -13.25 -7.64
C GLU A 75 1.01 -14.74 -7.94
N LYS A 76 -0.04 -15.38 -8.47
CA LYS A 76 0.01 -16.79 -8.92
C LYS A 76 0.95 -16.99 -10.10
N HIS A 77 1.24 -15.92 -10.85
CA HIS A 77 2.19 -15.90 -11.95
C HIS A 77 3.62 -15.51 -11.53
N ASP A 78 3.91 -15.47 -10.22
CA ASP A 78 5.23 -15.13 -9.64
C ASP A 78 5.67 -13.68 -9.95
N ILE A 79 4.71 -12.79 -10.23
CA ILE A 79 4.99 -11.38 -10.49
C ILE A 79 5.08 -10.64 -9.15
N SER A 80 6.29 -10.21 -8.80
CA SER A 80 6.57 -9.46 -7.57
C SER A 80 6.48 -7.94 -7.77
N GLY A 81 6.25 -7.20 -6.68
CA GLY A 81 6.28 -5.73 -6.67
C GLY A 81 5.00 -5.08 -7.23
N LEU A 82 3.86 -5.74 -7.03
CA LEU A 82 2.54 -5.26 -7.45
C LEU A 82 1.98 -4.22 -6.47
N CYS A 83 1.47 -3.12 -7.01
CA CYS A 83 0.84 -2.04 -6.24
C CYS A 83 -0.47 -1.60 -6.89
N ILE A 84 -1.50 -1.36 -6.07
CA ILE A 84 -2.72 -0.67 -6.51
C ILE A 84 -2.51 0.83 -6.29
N VAL A 85 -2.63 1.60 -7.37
CA VAL A 85 -2.52 3.06 -7.36
C VAL A 85 -3.68 3.67 -8.14
N THR A 86 -3.93 4.97 -7.98
CA THR A 86 -4.88 5.67 -8.87
C THR A 86 -4.30 5.80 -10.28
N ASP A 87 -5.15 5.84 -11.31
CA ASP A 87 -4.73 6.02 -12.71
C ASP A 87 -3.83 7.26 -12.90
N GLU A 88 -4.14 8.35 -12.19
CA GLU A 88 -3.33 9.58 -12.21
C GLU A 88 -1.90 9.36 -11.69
N ALA A 89 -1.73 8.47 -10.71
CA ALA A 89 -0.42 8.14 -10.15
C ALA A 89 0.34 7.20 -11.07
N ALA A 90 -0.36 6.22 -11.68
CA ALA A 90 0.22 5.33 -12.67
C ALA A 90 0.83 6.11 -13.86
N GLN A 91 0.10 7.11 -14.39
CA GLN A 91 0.59 7.94 -15.50
C GLN A 91 1.87 8.71 -15.18
N ARG A 92 2.03 9.17 -13.92
CA ARG A 92 3.24 9.88 -13.48
C ARG A 92 4.46 8.97 -13.36
N GLY A 93 4.25 7.67 -13.12
CA GLY A 93 5.33 6.69 -12.96
C GLY A 93 5.93 6.19 -14.28
N THR A 94 5.29 6.44 -15.41
CA THR A 94 5.67 5.94 -16.75
C THR A 94 6.45 6.93 -17.63
N ASN A 95 6.81 8.13 -17.12
CA ASN A 95 7.54 9.16 -17.88
C ASN A 95 8.95 9.38 -17.34
#